data_AF-A0A9N7UIE8-F1
#
_entry.id   AF-A0A9N7UIE8-F1
#
_cell.length_a   1.000
_cell.length_b   1.000
_cell.length_c   1.000
_cell.angle_alpha   90.00
_cell.angle_beta   90.00
_cell.angle_gamma   90.00
#
_symmetry.space_group_name_H-M   'P 1'
#
loop_
_entity.id
_entity.type
_entity.pdbx_description
1 polymer ?
#
loop_
_entity_poly.entity_id
_entity_poly.type
_entity_poly.pdbx_seq_one_letter_code
_entity_poly.pdbx_strand_id
1 'polypeptide(L)'
;MSNQVAIQAILDRIHRQMSNRVASQAILDRIHRQISNRVAGQAILDRIHRQISNQVAGQAILDRIHRQISNQVAGQAILDRIHRQISNQVATQAILDRIHRQMSNQPQQEPKYPMYPQPPQVPKHPMLPQIPQEPKNPQPPQNPKNPQLPKRRLPSQQVKVPETPVVQFCGVEHNVRIQCGGHDISAAGCEAIDCCFADHQCFYGKAVTVQATKDAQFIVVVAKDATLPNLDIDTISLIGEGRSCTAVDSNSEFVIFQFAVTDCGSVVREEPGVITYTNWMTSSYEVGFGPSGSITRDSIFELLFQARYTGTSIETVIIEVFPLQDPPLPVAALGPIRVQLRLANGECSSKGCNEVEAAYNSFYTEADYPVTKVLRDPVYVEVQLIEKTDPNLVLTLGRCWVTNSPNSHHLPQWDLLIDGCPYSDDRYLSSLVPVGPSSGLPFPTHYRRFIFKMFTFVDSHSLEPLKEEVYIHCSTTVCTPGEGRVCEPSCHRTKREAEASHQTRSEQKLVVTVGPVTMVDHSRSDTS
;
A
#
# COMPACT_ATOMS: atom_id res chain seq x y z
N MET A 1 71.86 49.38 51.38
CA MET A 1 71.49 49.18 49.96
C MET A 1 71.49 47.73 49.48
N SER A 2 71.95 46.73 50.26
CA SER A 2 72.08 45.34 49.76
C SER A 2 70.80 44.46 49.81
N ASN A 3 69.80 44.77 50.65
CA ASN A 3 68.60 43.92 50.76
C ASN A 3 67.54 44.18 49.67
N GLN A 4 67.42 45.41 49.13
CA GLN A 4 66.48 45.70 48.03
C GLN A 4 66.93 45.10 46.70
N VAL A 5 68.23 45.05 46.42
CA VAL A 5 68.78 44.45 45.19
C VAL A 5 68.60 42.93 45.20
N ALA A 6 68.72 42.28 46.36
CA ALA A 6 68.50 40.84 46.50
C ALA A 6 67.03 40.44 46.30
N ILE A 7 66.08 41.22 46.82
CA ILE A 7 64.65 40.99 46.66
C ILE A 7 64.22 41.18 45.20
N GLN A 8 64.74 42.20 44.52
CA GLN A 8 64.46 42.43 43.10
C GLN A 8 64.99 41.29 42.21
N ALA A 9 66.18 40.77 42.51
CA ALA A 9 66.75 39.63 41.78
C ALA A 9 65.96 38.32 42.00
N ILE A 10 65.35 38.13 43.17
CA ILE A 10 64.48 36.98 43.47
C ILE A 10 63.13 37.13 42.76
N LEU A 11 62.53 38.32 42.78
CA LEU A 11 61.29 38.60 42.05
C LEU A 11 61.48 38.40 40.54
N ASP A 12 62.59 38.87 39.97
CA ASP A 12 62.89 38.67 38.54
C ASP A 12 63.11 37.18 38.20
N ARG A 13 63.68 36.40 39.11
CA ARG A 13 63.80 34.93 38.95
C ARG A 13 62.44 34.25 38.97
N ILE A 14 61.55 34.65 39.87
CA ILE A 14 60.19 34.10 39.98
C ILE A 14 59.35 34.52 38.76
N HIS A 15 59.46 35.77 38.31
CA HIS A 15 58.77 36.26 37.12
C HIS A 15 59.24 35.54 35.86
N ARG A 16 60.54 35.26 35.72
CA ARG A 16 61.07 34.42 34.64
C ARG A 16 60.61 32.97 34.74
N GLN A 17 60.53 32.39 35.94
CA GLN A 17 60.00 31.03 36.12
C GLN A 17 58.50 30.94 35.79
N MET A 18 57.69 31.92 36.19
CA MET A 18 56.27 31.97 35.85
C MET A 18 56.06 32.22 34.35
N SER A 19 56.81 33.14 33.74
CA SER A 19 56.77 33.39 32.30
C SER A 19 57.18 32.17 31.49
N ASN A 20 58.19 31.41 31.94
CA ASN A 20 58.59 30.16 31.29
C ASN A 20 57.52 29.06 31.46
N ARG A 21 56.82 28.99 32.60
CA ARG A 21 55.71 28.04 32.81
C ARG A 21 54.51 28.37 31.92
N VAL A 22 54.12 29.65 31.84
CA VAL A 22 53.04 30.11 30.96
C VAL A 22 53.40 29.90 29.49
N ALA A 23 54.65 30.16 29.09
CA ALA A 23 55.12 29.84 27.73
C ALA A 23 55.13 28.33 27.44
N SER A 24 55.50 27.49 28.42
CA SER A 24 55.45 26.03 28.29
C SER A 24 54.01 25.51 28.19
N GLN A 25 53.07 26.11 28.92
CA GLN A 25 51.65 25.77 28.87
C GLN A 25 51.02 26.19 27.53
N ALA A 26 51.40 27.36 27.00
CA ALA A 26 50.97 27.79 25.67
C ALA A 26 51.53 26.90 24.53
N ILE A 27 52.75 26.37 24.69
CA ILE A 27 53.32 25.38 23.78
C ILE A 27 52.56 24.05 23.89
N LEU A 28 52.23 23.61 25.12
CA LEU A 28 51.46 22.39 25.36
C LEU A 28 50.03 22.50 24.78
N ASP A 29 49.38 23.65 24.88
CA ASP A 29 48.06 23.91 24.28
C ASP A 29 48.11 23.95 22.75
N ARG A 30 49.20 24.48 22.16
CA ARG A 30 49.44 24.40 20.71
C ARG A 30 49.67 22.96 20.25
N ILE A 31 50.40 22.16 21.02
CA ILE A 31 50.62 20.74 20.75
C ILE A 31 49.29 19.97 20.91
N HIS A 32 48.50 20.24 21.95
CA HIS A 32 47.18 19.64 22.14
C HIS A 32 46.21 20.00 21.01
N ARG A 33 46.22 21.25 20.52
CA ARG A 33 45.46 21.66 19.32
C ARG A 33 45.97 21.01 18.05
N GLN A 34 47.29 20.87 17.85
CA GLN A 34 47.83 20.18 16.69
C GLN A 34 47.53 18.68 16.71
N ILE A 35 47.55 18.03 17.88
CA ILE A 35 47.17 16.63 18.05
C ILE A 35 45.66 16.47 17.86
N SER A 36 44.82 17.33 18.45
CA SER A 36 43.36 17.33 18.26
C SER A 36 42.97 17.53 16.79
N ASN A 37 43.66 18.42 16.06
CA ASN A 37 43.46 18.62 14.62
C ASN A 37 43.97 17.44 13.77
N ARG A 38 45.05 16.74 14.18
CA ARG A 38 45.50 15.50 13.52
C ARG A 38 44.58 14.32 13.78
N VAL A 39 44.04 14.19 15.00
CA VAL A 39 43.03 13.19 15.36
C VAL A 39 41.71 13.46 14.66
N ALA A 40 41.30 14.72 14.50
CA ALA A 40 40.15 15.10 13.67
C ALA A 40 40.39 14.81 12.18
N GLY A 41 41.61 15.03 11.68
CA GLY A 41 42.02 14.64 10.33
C GLY A 41 42.05 13.12 10.12
N GLN A 42 42.46 12.34 11.12
CA GLN A 42 42.38 10.87 11.11
C GLN A 42 40.93 10.37 11.16
N ALA A 43 40.04 11.01 11.93
CA ALA A 43 38.61 10.66 11.93
C ALA A 43 37.93 10.94 10.58
N ILE A 44 38.37 11.97 9.85
CA ILE A 44 37.94 12.25 8.48
C ILE A 44 38.52 11.22 7.51
N LEU A 45 39.80 10.87 7.65
CA LEU A 45 40.44 9.84 6.82
C LEU A 45 39.83 8.45 7.06
N ASP A 46 39.46 8.10 8.30
CA ASP A 46 38.75 6.86 8.65
C ASP A 46 37.30 6.86 8.13
N ARG A 47 36.64 8.02 8.07
CA ARG A 47 35.34 8.17 7.40
C ARG A 47 35.47 8.00 5.89
N ILE A 48 36.52 8.53 5.28
CA ILE A 48 36.80 8.38 3.84
C ILE A 48 37.19 6.92 3.54
N HIS A 49 38.02 6.28 4.36
CA HIS A 49 38.35 4.85 4.24
C HIS A 49 37.11 3.96 4.46
N ARG A 50 36.20 4.29 5.39
CA ARG A 50 34.89 3.61 5.53
C ARG A 50 33.98 3.84 4.33
N GLN A 51 33.92 5.06 3.78
CA GLN A 51 33.13 5.32 2.58
C GLN A 51 33.68 4.58 1.36
N ILE A 52 35.01 4.58 1.16
CA ILE A 52 35.67 3.82 0.09
C ILE A 52 35.50 2.32 0.30
N SER A 53 35.65 1.80 1.52
CA SER A 53 35.41 0.37 1.84
C SER A 53 33.94 -0.02 1.60
N ASN A 54 32.99 0.87 1.86
CA ASN A 54 31.57 0.64 1.58
C ASN A 54 31.25 0.76 0.07
N GLN A 55 31.98 1.57 -0.68
CA GLN A 55 31.88 1.63 -2.15
C GLN A 55 32.49 0.39 -2.82
N VAL A 56 33.60 -0.14 -2.31
CA VAL A 56 34.21 -1.40 -2.77
C VAL A 56 33.31 -2.61 -2.41
N ALA A 57 32.61 -2.57 -1.27
CA ALA A 57 31.56 -3.55 -0.95
C ALA A 57 30.35 -3.44 -1.89
N GLY A 58 29.99 -2.23 -2.32
CA GLY A 58 28.98 -1.99 -3.36
C GLY A 58 29.39 -2.54 -4.73
N GLN A 59 30.68 -2.47 -5.09
CA GLN A 59 31.23 -3.10 -6.30
C GLN A 59 31.13 -4.63 -6.27
N ALA A 60 31.32 -5.27 -5.10
CA ALA A 60 31.10 -6.72 -4.97
C ALA A 60 29.62 -7.13 -5.12
N ILE A 61 28.68 -6.26 -4.74
CA ILE A 61 27.25 -6.44 -4.99
C ILE A 61 26.93 -6.21 -6.47
N LEU A 62 27.51 -5.19 -7.09
CA LEU A 62 27.34 -4.91 -8.52
C LEU A 62 27.92 -6.04 -9.39
N ASP A 63 29.06 -6.63 -9.01
CA ASP A 63 29.64 -7.81 -9.67
C ASP A 63 28.79 -9.08 -9.46
N ARG A 64 28.12 -9.24 -8.32
CA ARG A 64 27.14 -10.31 -8.09
C ARG A 64 25.88 -10.10 -8.94
N ILE A 65 25.42 -8.87 -9.09
CA ILE A 65 24.28 -8.51 -9.95
C ILE A 65 24.67 -8.69 -11.42
N HIS A 66 25.85 -8.27 -11.85
CA HIS A 66 26.36 -8.52 -13.20
C HIS A 66 26.54 -10.03 -13.47
N ARG A 67 26.98 -10.83 -12.49
CA ARG A 67 27.00 -12.30 -12.59
C ARG A 67 25.60 -12.92 -12.64
N GLN A 68 24.65 -12.41 -11.87
CA GLN A 68 23.26 -12.90 -11.93
C GLN A 68 22.59 -12.55 -13.26
N ILE A 69 22.78 -11.34 -13.77
CA ILE A 69 22.29 -10.90 -15.08
C ILE A 69 22.98 -11.70 -16.19
N SER A 70 24.30 -11.90 -16.12
CA SER A 70 25.05 -12.73 -17.09
C SER A 70 24.58 -14.20 -17.08
N ASN A 71 24.29 -14.76 -15.90
CA ASN A 71 23.71 -16.11 -15.77
C ASN A 71 22.25 -16.19 -16.25
N GLN A 72 21.47 -15.10 -16.13
CA GLN A 72 20.11 -15.01 -16.69
C GLN A 72 20.12 -14.92 -18.22
N VAL A 73 21.04 -14.14 -18.80
CA VAL A 73 21.26 -14.06 -20.25
C VAL A 73 21.77 -15.40 -20.82
N ALA A 74 22.61 -16.12 -20.08
CA ALA A 74 22.99 -17.50 -20.43
C ALA A 74 21.82 -18.48 -20.35
N GLY A 75 20.89 -18.31 -19.39
CA GLY A 75 19.64 -19.04 -19.30
C GLY A 75 18.68 -18.76 -20.47
N GLN A 76 18.64 -17.53 -20.96
CA GLN A 76 17.88 -17.13 -22.15
C GLN A 76 18.45 -17.75 -23.44
N ALA A 77 19.77 -17.86 -23.56
CA ALA A 77 20.39 -18.56 -24.69
C ALA A 77 20.11 -20.09 -24.68
N ILE A 78 19.95 -20.69 -23.49
CA ILE A 78 19.50 -22.08 -23.34
C ILE A 78 18.01 -22.19 -23.70
N LEU A 79 17.18 -21.24 -23.27
CA LEU A 79 15.75 -21.20 -23.61
C LEU A 79 15.51 -21.01 -25.11
N ASP A 80 16.32 -20.19 -25.79
CA ASP A 80 16.28 -20.02 -27.25
C ASP A 80 16.74 -21.28 -27.99
N ARG A 81 17.72 -22.03 -27.46
CA ARG A 81 18.11 -23.34 -28.00
C ARG A 81 17.00 -24.37 -27.82
N ILE A 82 16.31 -24.36 -26.69
CA ILE A 82 15.15 -25.23 -26.42
C ILE A 82 13.98 -24.85 -27.35
N HIS A 83 13.68 -23.56 -27.53
CA HIS A 83 12.68 -23.11 -28.50
C HIS A 83 13.05 -23.48 -29.94
N ARG A 84 14.33 -23.42 -30.33
CA ARG A 84 14.80 -23.90 -31.64
C ARG A 84 14.67 -25.42 -31.79
N GLN A 85 14.94 -26.20 -30.74
CA GLN A 85 14.74 -27.66 -30.78
C GLN A 85 13.27 -28.04 -30.85
N ILE A 86 12.40 -27.37 -30.08
CA ILE A 86 10.94 -27.56 -30.14
C ILE A 86 10.41 -27.16 -31.53
N SER A 87 10.87 -26.05 -32.08
CA SER A 87 10.49 -25.61 -33.44
C SER A 87 10.95 -26.61 -34.53
N ASN A 88 12.10 -27.24 -34.37
CA ASN A 88 12.58 -28.29 -35.29
C ASN A 88 11.85 -29.63 -35.11
N GLN A 89 11.35 -29.94 -33.91
CA GLN A 89 10.50 -31.10 -33.65
C GLN A 89 9.09 -30.93 -34.26
N VAL A 90 8.52 -29.72 -34.16
CA VAL A 90 7.24 -29.41 -34.82
C VAL A 90 7.37 -29.43 -36.35
N ALA A 91 8.50 -28.99 -36.89
CA ALA A 91 8.78 -29.09 -38.32
C ALA A 91 8.94 -30.55 -38.81
N THR A 92 9.46 -31.46 -37.98
CA THR A 92 9.55 -32.90 -38.30
C THR A 92 8.21 -33.62 -38.16
N GLN A 93 7.35 -33.20 -37.22
CA GLN A 93 5.96 -33.67 -37.11
C GLN A 93 5.12 -33.27 -38.32
N ALA A 94 5.29 -32.05 -38.83
CA ALA A 94 4.61 -31.57 -40.04
C ALA A 94 5.07 -32.30 -41.32
N ILE A 95 6.31 -32.79 -41.36
CA ILE A 95 6.82 -33.64 -42.45
C ILE A 95 6.24 -35.06 -42.33
N LEU A 96 6.11 -35.62 -41.12
CA LEU A 96 5.44 -36.91 -40.88
C LEU A 96 3.94 -36.87 -41.27
N ASP A 97 3.24 -35.77 -40.98
CA ASP A 97 1.84 -35.57 -41.36
C ASP A 97 1.65 -35.44 -42.88
N ARG A 98 2.64 -34.90 -43.60
CA ARG A 98 2.65 -34.89 -45.08
C ARG A 98 2.88 -36.28 -45.65
N ILE A 99 3.74 -37.09 -45.03
CA ILE A 99 3.97 -38.49 -45.42
C ILE A 99 2.72 -39.34 -45.14
N HIS A 100 2.02 -39.11 -44.03
CA HIS A 100 0.74 -39.76 -43.72
C HIS A 100 -0.38 -39.38 -44.70
N ARG A 101 -0.42 -38.12 -45.19
CA ARG A 101 -1.37 -37.71 -46.23
C ARG A 101 -1.07 -38.28 -47.61
N GLN A 102 0.20 -38.53 -47.96
CA GLN A 102 0.55 -39.14 -49.24
C GLN A 102 0.19 -40.64 -49.34
N MET A 103 0.08 -41.35 -48.21
CA MET A 103 -0.33 -42.75 -48.20
C MET A 103 -1.86 -42.98 -48.16
N SER A 104 -2.68 -41.91 -48.16
CA SER A 104 -4.15 -42.02 -47.98
C SER A 104 -4.97 -41.96 -49.28
N ASN A 105 -4.36 -42.10 -50.45
CA ASN A 105 -5.08 -42.25 -51.73
C ASN A 105 -4.96 -43.68 -52.27
N GLN A 106 -5.78 -44.60 -51.76
CA GLN A 106 -6.15 -45.84 -52.44
C GLN A 106 -7.58 -46.26 -52.05
N PRO A 107 -8.41 -46.83 -52.95
CA PRO A 107 -9.85 -46.98 -52.72
C PRO A 107 -10.23 -48.21 -51.87
N GLN A 108 -11.41 -48.07 -51.25
CA GLN A 108 -12.11 -48.89 -50.26
C GLN A 108 -12.19 -50.41 -50.47
N GLN A 109 -12.24 -51.17 -49.35
CA GLN A 109 -13.11 -52.35 -49.17
C GLN A 109 -13.37 -52.64 -47.67
N GLU A 110 -14.65 -52.65 -47.26
CA GLU A 110 -15.21 -53.33 -46.07
C GLU A 110 -15.92 -54.63 -46.55
N PRO A 111 -16.26 -55.67 -45.74
CA PRO A 111 -16.65 -55.62 -44.31
C PRO A 111 -16.31 -56.86 -43.39
N LYS A 112 -16.52 -56.72 -42.07
CA LYS A 112 -17.30 -57.59 -41.12
C LYS A 112 -16.71 -57.73 -39.71
N TYR A 113 -17.54 -57.42 -38.71
CA TYR A 113 -17.35 -57.59 -37.26
C TYR A 113 -17.56 -59.03 -36.76
N PRO A 114 -16.98 -59.38 -35.59
CA PRO A 114 -17.66 -60.25 -34.63
C PRO A 114 -17.74 -59.70 -33.18
N MET A 115 -18.97 -59.78 -32.66
CA MET A 115 -19.45 -60.09 -31.29
C MET A 115 -18.59 -59.85 -30.03
N TYR A 116 -19.19 -59.12 -29.09
CA TYR A 116 -18.81 -58.95 -27.68
C TYR A 116 -18.94 -60.24 -26.84
N PRO A 117 -18.05 -60.47 -25.85
CA PRO A 117 -18.32 -61.35 -24.71
C PRO A 117 -18.91 -60.61 -23.50
N GLN A 118 -19.77 -61.32 -22.76
CA GLN A 118 -20.54 -60.90 -21.59
C GLN A 118 -19.72 -60.61 -20.31
N PRO A 119 -20.29 -59.86 -19.34
CA PRO A 119 -19.60 -59.45 -18.11
C PRO A 119 -19.59 -60.54 -17.01
N PRO A 120 -18.50 -60.68 -16.22
CA PRO A 120 -18.49 -61.53 -15.03
C PRO A 120 -19.13 -60.87 -13.80
N GLN A 121 -19.74 -61.71 -12.96
CA GLN A 121 -20.47 -61.36 -11.73
C GLN A 121 -19.58 -60.88 -10.58
N VAL A 122 -20.19 -60.06 -9.72
CA VAL A 122 -19.68 -59.36 -8.54
C VAL A 122 -19.41 -60.31 -7.35
N PRO A 123 -18.23 -60.21 -6.70
CA PRO A 123 -18.04 -60.64 -5.32
C PRO A 123 -18.17 -59.48 -4.32
N LYS A 124 -18.71 -59.79 -3.15
CA LYS A 124 -19.15 -58.90 -2.06
C LYS A 124 -18.02 -58.09 -1.39
N HIS A 125 -18.38 -56.89 -0.96
CA HIS A 125 -17.58 -55.96 -0.14
C HIS A 125 -17.02 -56.56 1.16
N PRO A 126 -15.77 -56.20 1.52
CA PRO A 126 -15.32 -56.09 2.91
C PRO A 126 -15.15 -54.64 3.36
N MET A 127 -15.36 -54.44 4.67
CA MET A 127 -15.36 -53.17 5.41
C MET A 127 -14.05 -52.36 5.35
N LEU A 128 -14.18 -51.04 5.54
CA LEU A 128 -13.09 -50.08 5.74
C LEU A 128 -12.16 -50.47 6.92
N PRO A 129 -10.82 -50.33 6.77
CA PRO A 129 -9.89 -50.32 7.89
C PRO A 129 -9.87 -48.97 8.62
N GLN A 130 -9.79 -49.03 9.94
CA GLN A 130 -9.65 -47.90 10.86
C GLN A 130 -8.25 -47.26 10.77
N ILE A 131 -8.22 -45.95 11.03
CA ILE A 131 -7.02 -45.10 11.16
C ILE A 131 -6.19 -45.55 12.39
N PRO A 132 -4.88 -45.83 12.26
CA PRO A 132 -4.01 -46.07 13.41
C PRO A 132 -3.73 -44.81 14.22
N GLN A 133 -3.80 -44.93 15.55
CA GLN A 133 -3.42 -43.90 16.52
C GLN A 133 -1.90 -43.67 16.56
N GLU A 134 -1.53 -42.43 16.83
CA GLU A 134 -0.17 -41.90 17.00
C GLU A 134 0.59 -42.53 18.20
N PRO A 135 1.89 -42.87 18.09
CA PRO A 135 2.66 -43.41 19.21
C PRO A 135 3.05 -42.32 20.24
N LYS A 136 2.81 -42.61 21.52
CA LYS A 136 3.34 -41.83 22.65
C LYS A 136 4.87 -41.88 22.70
N ASN A 137 5.49 -40.71 22.82
CA ASN A 137 6.93 -40.53 23.00
C ASN A 137 7.36 -40.88 24.45
N PRO A 138 8.51 -41.58 24.68
CA PRO A 138 8.99 -41.94 26.02
C PRO A 138 9.68 -40.79 26.78
N GLN A 139 9.56 -40.79 28.11
CA GLN A 139 10.30 -39.91 29.03
C GLN A 139 11.81 -40.25 29.06
N PRO A 140 12.71 -39.24 29.18
CA PRO A 140 14.11 -39.45 29.51
C PRO A 140 14.37 -39.50 31.04
N PRO A 141 15.49 -40.08 31.49
CA PRO A 141 15.69 -40.60 32.85
C PRO A 141 16.27 -39.61 33.86
N GLN A 142 16.05 -39.91 35.15
CA GLN A 142 16.63 -39.22 36.32
C GLN A 142 18.07 -39.68 36.64
N ASN A 143 18.96 -38.73 36.97
CA ASN A 143 19.83 -38.69 38.17
C ASN A 143 20.87 -37.53 38.06
N PRO A 144 21.62 -37.12 39.12
CA PRO A 144 21.41 -37.23 40.58
C PRO A 144 21.62 -35.87 41.33
N LYS A 145 21.30 -35.86 42.64
CA LYS A 145 21.48 -34.76 43.63
C LYS A 145 22.95 -34.41 43.94
N ASN A 146 23.26 -33.13 44.20
CA ASN A 146 23.69 -32.56 45.51
C ASN A 146 23.96 -31.02 45.41
N PRO A 147 24.23 -30.26 46.49
CA PRO A 147 23.44 -29.93 47.69
C PRO A 147 23.02 -28.44 47.76
N GLN A 148 21.97 -28.13 48.52
CA GLN A 148 21.46 -26.77 48.76
C GLN A 148 22.28 -25.99 49.82
N LEU A 149 22.55 -24.71 49.56
CA LEU A 149 22.77 -23.69 50.61
C LEU A 149 21.46 -22.90 50.86
N PRO A 150 21.17 -22.51 52.11
CA PRO A 150 19.80 -22.21 52.57
C PRO A 150 19.27 -20.85 52.09
N LYS A 151 18.10 -20.86 51.42
CA LYS A 151 17.28 -19.66 51.21
C LYS A 151 16.65 -19.23 52.54
N ARG A 152 17.12 -18.10 53.07
CA ARG A 152 16.45 -17.34 54.13
C ARG A 152 15.09 -16.90 53.60
N ARG A 153 14.00 -17.44 54.18
CA ARG A 153 12.63 -16.97 53.91
C ARG A 153 12.52 -15.53 54.42
N LEU A 154 12.32 -14.56 53.54
CA LEU A 154 11.61 -13.34 53.91
C LEU A 154 10.10 -13.66 53.84
N PRO A 155 9.29 -13.33 54.86
CA PRO A 155 7.86 -13.51 54.79
C PRO A 155 7.31 -12.66 53.63
N SER A 156 6.59 -13.29 52.70
CA SER A 156 5.70 -12.58 51.79
C SER A 156 4.51 -12.07 52.60
N GLN A 157 4.69 -10.97 53.32
CA GLN A 157 3.55 -10.09 53.54
C GLN A 157 3.36 -9.35 52.21
N GLN A 158 2.45 -9.87 51.39
CA GLN A 158 1.73 -9.01 50.47
C GLN A 158 1.13 -7.91 51.34
N VAL A 159 1.73 -6.73 51.30
CA VAL A 159 1.01 -5.51 51.66
C VAL A 159 -0.13 -5.46 50.65
N LYS A 160 -1.31 -5.90 51.09
CA LYS A 160 -2.55 -5.48 50.44
C LYS A 160 -2.50 -3.96 50.47
N VAL A 161 -2.22 -3.35 49.33
CA VAL A 161 -2.63 -1.98 49.08
C VAL A 161 -4.12 -1.96 49.42
N PRO A 162 -4.58 -1.12 50.36
CA PRO A 162 -5.99 -1.00 50.60
C PRO A 162 -6.65 -0.63 49.28
N GLU A 163 -7.50 -1.49 48.74
CA GLU A 163 -8.51 -1.09 47.76
C GLU A 163 -9.45 -0.12 48.49
N THR A 164 -9.04 1.15 48.59
CA THR A 164 -9.96 2.24 48.89
C THR A 164 -10.92 2.36 47.71
N PRO A 165 -12.23 2.43 47.96
CA PRO A 165 -13.23 2.48 46.90
C PRO A 165 -13.00 3.72 46.03
N VAL A 166 -13.11 3.54 44.71
CA VAL A 166 -12.92 4.54 43.62
C VAL A 166 -13.81 5.80 43.77
N VAL A 167 -14.62 5.90 44.83
CA VAL A 167 -15.62 6.95 45.05
C VAL A 167 -15.04 8.23 45.69
N GLN A 168 -13.75 8.25 46.08
CA GLN A 168 -13.14 9.42 46.73
C GLN A 168 -12.00 10.08 45.92
N PHE A 169 -11.49 9.43 44.88
CA PHE A 169 -10.36 9.92 44.07
C PHE A 169 -10.72 11.13 43.20
N CYS A 170 -11.90 11.15 42.59
CA CYS A 170 -12.30 12.23 41.67
C CYS A 170 -13.03 13.41 42.34
N GLY A 171 -13.14 13.42 43.67
CA GLY A 171 -13.87 14.43 44.45
C GLY A 171 -13.13 15.76 44.63
N VAL A 172 -12.63 16.37 43.55
CA VAL A 172 -11.89 17.65 43.56
C VAL A 172 -12.85 18.83 43.35
N GLU A 173 -12.77 19.86 44.20
CA GLU A 173 -13.56 21.09 44.07
C GLU A 173 -13.23 21.83 42.77
N HIS A 174 -14.25 22.41 42.12
CA HIS A 174 -14.12 22.94 40.76
C HIS A 174 -13.11 24.10 40.63
N ASN A 175 -12.90 24.88 41.69
CA ASN A 175 -11.97 26.01 41.76
C ASN A 175 -10.48 25.62 41.81
N VAL A 176 -10.16 24.39 42.24
CA VAL A 176 -8.78 23.89 42.38
C VAL A 176 -8.46 22.79 41.37
N ARG A 177 -9.40 22.46 40.46
CA ARG A 177 -9.20 21.48 39.39
C ARG A 177 -8.14 21.98 38.42
N ILE A 178 -7.21 21.09 38.10
CA ILE A 178 -6.19 21.29 37.09
C ILE A 178 -6.54 20.40 35.91
N GLN A 179 -6.59 20.98 34.71
CA GLN A 179 -6.92 20.24 33.48
C GLN A 179 -5.85 19.21 33.14
N CYS A 180 -6.30 18.04 32.70
CA CYS A 180 -5.47 16.92 32.26
C CYS A 180 -5.83 16.58 30.81
N GLY A 181 -4.87 16.55 29.89
CA GLY A 181 -5.10 16.24 28.48
C GLY A 181 -5.67 17.40 27.64
N GLY A 182 -5.96 17.13 26.36
CA GLY A 182 -6.44 18.13 25.39
C GLY A 182 -7.93 18.47 25.52
N HIS A 183 -8.34 19.64 24.99
CA HIS A 183 -9.71 20.14 25.12
C HIS A 183 -10.81 19.22 24.55
N ASP A 184 -10.50 18.36 23.59
CA ASP A 184 -11.46 17.43 22.94
C ASP A 184 -11.30 15.96 23.40
N ILE A 185 -10.69 15.71 24.57
CA ILE A 185 -10.46 14.36 25.06
C ILE A 185 -11.78 13.66 25.45
N SER A 186 -11.95 12.41 25.01
CA SER A 186 -13.10 11.60 25.41
C SER A 186 -12.98 11.13 26.87
N ALA A 187 -14.09 10.77 27.51
CA ALA A 187 -14.08 10.24 28.88
C ALA A 187 -13.14 9.01 29.01
N ALA A 188 -13.18 8.10 28.03
CA ALA A 188 -12.28 6.95 27.98
C ALA A 188 -10.80 7.35 27.75
N GLY A 189 -10.55 8.40 26.96
CA GLY A 189 -9.20 8.92 26.77
C GLY A 189 -8.63 9.58 28.04
N CYS A 190 -9.48 10.25 28.83
CA CYS A 190 -9.14 10.85 30.11
C CYS A 190 -8.81 9.79 31.17
N GLU A 191 -9.63 8.74 31.25
CA GLU A 191 -9.39 7.61 32.15
C GLU A 191 -8.11 6.86 31.78
N ALA A 192 -7.78 6.74 30.49
CA ALA A 192 -6.55 6.09 30.01
C ALA A 192 -5.25 6.84 30.38
N ILE A 193 -5.33 8.09 30.83
CA ILE A 193 -4.19 8.87 31.35
C ILE A 193 -4.25 9.08 32.87
N ASP A 194 -5.01 8.21 33.56
CA ASP A 194 -5.24 8.19 35.01
C ASP A 194 -5.82 9.51 35.56
N CYS A 195 -6.69 10.14 34.78
CA CYS A 195 -7.38 11.38 35.13
C CYS A 195 -8.90 11.18 35.25
N CYS A 196 -9.54 12.10 35.95
CA CYS A 196 -10.97 12.10 36.21
C CYS A 196 -11.73 12.93 35.19
N PHE A 197 -12.89 12.46 34.74
CA PHE A 197 -13.72 13.16 33.75
C PHE A 197 -15.07 13.58 34.37
N ALA A 198 -15.38 14.87 34.37
CA ALA A 198 -16.69 15.41 34.76
C ALA A 198 -17.00 16.68 33.95
N ASP A 199 -18.28 16.91 33.63
CA ASP A 199 -18.75 18.13 32.95
C ASP A 199 -18.00 18.47 31.65
N HIS A 200 -17.69 17.46 30.83
CA HIS A 200 -16.86 17.59 29.62
C HIS A 200 -15.43 18.10 29.85
N GLN A 201 -14.93 18.02 31.08
CA GLN A 201 -13.56 18.39 31.44
C GLN A 201 -12.82 17.19 32.04
N CYS A 202 -11.59 17.00 31.60
CA CYS A 202 -10.66 16.03 32.18
C CYS A 202 -9.73 16.74 33.17
N PHE A 203 -9.59 16.23 34.39
CA PHE A 203 -8.83 16.86 35.48
C PHE A 203 -8.10 15.84 36.36
N TYR A 204 -7.05 16.27 37.06
CA TYR A 204 -6.30 15.41 38.00
C TYR A 204 -7.11 15.11 39.27
N GLY A 205 -7.07 13.85 39.72
CA GLY A 205 -7.74 13.40 40.96
C GLY A 205 -6.88 13.59 42.21
N LYS A 206 -7.44 13.24 43.38
CA LYS A 206 -6.79 13.31 44.70
C LYS A 206 -5.75 12.19 44.93
N ALA A 207 -4.79 12.05 44.03
CA ALA A 207 -3.62 11.19 44.23
C ALA A 207 -2.40 11.75 43.50
N VAL A 208 -1.37 10.92 43.36
CA VAL A 208 -0.20 11.21 42.55
C VAL A 208 -0.45 10.71 41.13
N THR A 209 -0.28 11.58 40.14
CA THR A 209 -0.33 11.21 38.72
C THR A 209 1.05 11.42 38.09
N VAL A 210 1.53 10.41 37.37
CA VAL A 210 2.80 10.45 36.64
C VAL A 210 2.52 10.25 35.16
N GLN A 211 2.98 11.17 34.33
CA GLN A 211 2.86 11.11 32.88
C GLN A 211 4.23 11.28 32.23
N ALA A 212 4.46 10.51 31.16
CA ALA A 212 5.68 10.57 30.35
C ALA A 212 5.31 10.93 28.92
N THR A 213 5.90 12.01 28.40
CA THR A 213 5.56 12.55 27.08
C THR A 213 6.47 11.99 25.99
N LYS A 214 6.01 12.00 24.73
CA LYS A 214 6.81 11.48 23.59
C LYS A 214 8.07 12.29 23.31
N ASP A 215 8.09 13.56 23.69
CA ASP A 215 9.23 14.48 23.65
C ASP A 215 10.17 14.35 24.86
N ALA A 216 10.04 13.25 25.63
CA ALA A 216 10.94 12.89 26.70
C ALA A 216 10.90 13.82 27.93
N GLN A 217 9.69 14.13 28.41
CA GLN A 217 9.47 14.86 29.66
C GLN A 217 8.66 14.03 30.68
N PHE A 218 8.99 14.22 31.96
CA PHE A 218 8.15 13.82 33.08
C PHE A 218 7.20 14.95 33.44
N ILE A 219 5.94 14.60 33.67
CA ILE A 219 4.93 15.45 34.32
C ILE A 219 4.45 14.70 35.55
N VAL A 220 4.74 15.23 36.73
CA VAL A 220 4.34 14.63 38.02
C VAL A 220 3.47 15.61 38.76
N VAL A 221 2.24 15.22 39.04
CA VAL A 221 1.25 16.01 39.77
C VAL A 221 0.98 15.32 41.10
N VAL A 222 1.23 16.01 42.21
CA VAL A 222 1.02 15.47 43.56
C VAL A 222 -0.11 16.20 44.24
N ALA A 223 -1.15 15.46 44.64
CA ALA A 223 -2.21 15.97 45.50
C ALA A 223 -1.80 15.97 46.97
N LYS A 224 -2.20 17.01 47.70
CA LYS A 224 -2.09 17.12 49.17
C LYS A 224 -2.73 15.94 49.90
N ASP A 225 -3.85 15.46 49.38
CA ASP A 225 -4.63 14.34 49.93
C ASP A 225 -4.03 12.95 49.57
N ALA A 226 -2.85 12.89 48.92
CA ALA A 226 -2.21 11.62 48.58
C ALA A 226 -1.75 10.80 49.80
N THR A 227 -1.61 11.45 50.97
CA THR A 227 -1.29 10.80 52.25
C THR A 227 -2.30 11.18 53.32
N LEU A 228 -2.42 10.35 54.36
CA LEU A 228 -3.12 10.69 55.59
C LEU A 228 -2.15 10.55 56.77
N PRO A 229 -1.80 11.64 57.49
CA PRO A 229 -2.29 13.02 57.36
C PRO A 229 -1.88 13.69 56.02
N ASN A 230 -2.57 14.77 55.67
CA ASN A 230 -2.34 15.47 54.41
C ASN A 230 -0.88 15.93 54.26
N LEU A 231 -0.35 15.77 53.05
CA LEU A 231 1.03 16.09 52.73
C LEU A 231 1.25 17.60 52.68
N ASP A 232 2.39 18.07 53.18
CA ASP A 232 2.83 19.43 52.91
C ASP A 232 3.49 19.47 51.51
N ILE A 233 2.75 19.97 50.53
CA ILE A 233 3.16 20.01 49.12
C ILE A 233 4.40 20.87 48.86
N ASP A 234 4.71 21.82 49.75
CA ASP A 234 5.87 22.72 49.62
C ASP A 234 7.18 22.04 50.05
N THR A 235 7.11 20.91 50.75
CA THR A 235 8.27 20.15 51.24
C THR A 235 8.79 19.12 50.24
N ILE A 236 8.12 18.98 49.10
CA ILE A 236 8.43 17.96 48.09
C ILE A 236 9.64 18.39 47.27
N SER A 237 10.61 17.49 47.14
CA SER A 237 11.81 17.71 46.36
C SER A 237 12.16 16.49 45.50
N LEU A 238 12.77 16.74 44.35
CA LEU A 238 13.38 15.73 43.50
C LEU A 238 14.81 15.44 43.97
N ILE A 239 15.34 14.27 43.63
CA ILE A 239 16.70 13.88 44.05
C ILE A 239 17.80 14.75 43.44
N GLY A 240 17.54 15.39 42.29
CA GLY A 240 18.50 16.25 41.62
C GLY A 240 18.30 17.74 41.90
N GLU A 241 19.41 18.48 41.95
CA GLU A 241 19.42 19.92 42.14
C GLU A 241 19.38 20.66 40.80
N GLY A 242 18.64 21.77 40.74
CA GLY A 242 18.61 22.62 39.55
C GLY A 242 17.34 23.46 39.48
N ARG A 243 17.40 24.57 38.72
CA ARG A 243 16.23 25.45 38.53
C ARG A 243 15.08 24.74 37.80
N SER A 244 15.39 23.78 36.93
CA SER A 244 14.41 22.93 36.23
C SER A 244 13.82 21.82 37.10
N CYS A 245 14.31 21.63 38.33
CA CYS A 245 13.88 20.57 39.25
C CYS A 245 13.00 21.09 40.39
N THR A 246 12.47 22.30 40.22
CA THR A 246 11.51 22.93 41.15
C THR A 246 10.09 22.81 40.59
N ALA A 247 9.09 23.01 41.43
CA ALA A 247 7.70 23.02 41.00
C ALA A 247 7.48 24.10 39.92
N VAL A 248 6.84 23.71 38.82
CA VAL A 248 6.53 24.60 37.70
C VAL A 248 5.28 25.42 38.00
N ASP A 249 4.33 24.81 38.71
CA ASP A 249 3.09 25.45 39.15
C ASP A 249 2.56 24.75 40.41
N SER A 250 1.77 25.47 41.21
CA SER A 250 1.13 24.93 42.42
C SER A 250 -0.13 25.70 42.78
N ASN A 251 -1.03 25.03 43.51
CA ASN A 251 -2.18 25.66 44.15
C ASN A 251 -2.34 25.11 45.58
N SER A 252 -3.47 25.37 46.25
CA SER A 252 -3.69 24.93 47.63
C SER A 252 -3.77 23.40 47.83
N GLU A 253 -4.01 22.64 46.74
CA GLU A 253 -4.26 21.20 46.77
C GLU A 253 -3.24 20.38 45.94
N PHE A 254 -2.55 20.99 44.99
CA PHE A 254 -1.67 20.31 44.03
C PHE A 254 -0.36 21.04 43.81
N VAL A 255 0.69 20.27 43.55
CA VAL A 255 1.97 20.77 43.04
C VAL A 255 2.38 20.00 41.78
N ILE A 256 2.90 20.71 40.78
CA ILE A 256 3.24 20.17 39.46
C ILE A 256 4.74 20.30 39.23
N PHE A 257 5.37 19.18 38.89
CA PHE A 257 6.75 19.11 38.41
C PHE A 257 6.75 18.71 36.94
N GLN A 258 7.46 19.47 36.11
CA GLN A 258 7.68 19.15 34.71
C GLN A 258 9.15 19.35 34.34
N PHE A 259 9.82 18.28 33.92
CA PHE A 259 11.25 18.30 33.61
C PHE A 259 11.62 17.20 32.61
N ALA A 260 12.76 17.34 31.93
CA ALA A 260 13.23 16.35 30.97
C ALA A 260 13.59 15.02 31.67
N VAL A 261 13.30 13.88 31.05
CA VAL A 261 13.57 12.55 31.66
C VAL A 261 15.06 12.26 31.93
N THR A 262 15.96 13.07 31.38
CA THR A 262 17.42 13.00 31.60
C THR A 262 17.90 13.89 32.76
N ASP A 263 17.05 14.77 33.27
CA ASP A 263 17.42 15.79 34.24
C ASP A 263 17.04 15.37 35.67
N CYS A 264 17.29 16.24 36.64
CA CYS A 264 16.85 16.12 38.03
C CYS A 264 17.26 14.80 38.71
N GLY A 265 18.45 14.29 38.35
CA GLY A 265 19.00 13.07 38.94
C GLY A 265 18.38 11.78 38.41
N SER A 266 17.67 11.83 37.28
CA SER A 266 17.08 10.64 36.65
C SER A 266 18.15 9.62 36.26
N VAL A 267 17.88 8.35 36.54
CA VAL A 267 18.75 7.23 36.19
C VAL A 267 18.18 6.52 34.96
N VAL A 268 18.99 6.40 33.91
CA VAL A 268 18.63 5.68 32.69
C VAL A 268 19.07 4.22 32.74
N ARG A 269 18.22 3.33 32.25
CA ARG A 269 18.50 1.91 32.00
C ARG A 269 18.15 1.56 30.57
N GLU A 270 19.14 1.06 29.83
CA GLU A 270 18.98 0.62 28.46
C GLU A 270 18.87 -0.90 28.42
N GLU A 271 17.72 -1.41 27.98
CA GLU A 271 17.47 -2.81 27.66
C GLU A 271 17.27 -2.96 26.15
N PRO A 272 17.46 -4.15 25.56
CA PRO A 272 17.24 -4.35 24.13
C PRO A 272 15.83 -3.93 23.69
N GLY A 273 15.74 -2.86 22.89
CA GLY A 273 14.49 -2.32 22.35
C GLY A 273 13.70 -1.40 23.31
N VAL A 274 14.18 -1.17 24.54
CA VAL A 274 13.47 -0.39 25.56
C VAL A 274 14.44 0.44 26.39
N ILE A 275 14.18 1.75 26.51
CA ILE A 275 14.91 2.65 27.41
C ILE A 275 13.99 3.06 28.55
N THR A 276 14.45 2.88 29.79
CA THR A 276 13.69 3.21 31.00
C THR A 276 14.39 4.30 31.78
N TYR A 277 13.71 5.41 32.05
CA TYR A 277 14.18 6.49 32.93
C TYR A 277 13.49 6.37 34.27
N THR A 278 14.25 6.48 35.35
CA THR A 278 13.76 6.31 36.72
C THR A 278 14.12 7.54 37.55
N ASN A 279 13.18 8.10 38.29
CA ASN A 279 13.43 9.23 39.19
C ASN A 279 12.74 9.02 40.55
N TRP A 280 13.20 9.76 41.56
CA TRP A 280 12.77 9.68 42.94
C TRP A 280 12.42 11.08 43.45
N MET A 281 11.29 11.17 44.15
CA MET A 281 10.90 12.37 44.90
C MET A 281 10.59 12.03 46.34
N THR A 282 10.92 12.94 47.26
CA THR A 282 10.70 12.77 48.70
C THR A 282 10.19 14.06 49.33
N SER A 283 9.41 13.95 50.40
CA SER A 283 9.07 15.09 51.27
C SER A 283 10.06 15.24 52.43
N SER A 284 10.40 16.47 52.78
CA SER A 284 11.02 16.74 54.08
C SER A 284 9.96 16.78 55.19
N TYR A 285 10.34 16.44 56.42
CA TYR A 285 9.47 16.50 57.58
C TYR A 285 10.16 17.24 58.73
N GLU A 286 9.38 17.97 59.51
CA GLU A 286 9.84 18.62 60.71
C GLU A 286 9.85 17.64 61.89
N VAL A 287 10.87 17.80 62.74
CA VAL A 287 11.03 17.01 63.96
C VAL A 287 11.02 17.97 65.14
N GLY A 288 10.02 17.84 66.00
CA GLY A 288 9.98 18.51 67.29
C GLY A 288 10.84 17.76 68.30
N PHE A 289 11.80 18.44 68.91
CA PHE A 289 12.71 17.88 69.91
C PHE A 289 12.26 18.22 71.32
N GLY A 290 12.03 17.20 72.15
CA GLY A 290 11.74 17.33 73.58
C GLY A 290 12.83 16.70 74.45
N PRO A 291 12.83 16.96 75.77
CA PRO A 291 13.85 16.47 76.70
C PRO A 291 13.88 14.94 76.87
N SER A 292 12.88 14.20 76.37
CA SER A 292 12.79 12.73 76.47
C SER A 292 12.49 12.03 75.14
N GLY A 293 12.63 12.74 74.02
CA GLY A 293 12.41 12.17 72.69
C GLY A 293 12.08 13.21 71.64
N SER A 294 12.05 12.76 70.39
CA SER A 294 11.71 13.57 69.23
C SER A 294 10.45 13.04 68.57
N ILE A 295 9.59 13.92 68.08
CA ILE A 295 8.33 13.57 67.41
C ILE A 295 8.25 14.28 66.06
N THR A 296 7.60 13.64 65.08
CA THR A 296 7.15 14.31 63.86
C THR A 296 5.64 14.18 63.77
N ARG A 297 5.00 15.16 63.13
CA ARG A 297 3.57 15.13 62.82
C ARG A 297 3.32 15.08 61.31
N ASP A 298 4.39 15.17 60.52
CA ASP A 298 4.29 15.29 59.07
C ASP A 298 4.28 13.91 58.43
N SER A 299 3.73 13.86 57.22
CA SER A 299 3.71 12.64 56.42
C SER A 299 5.05 12.41 55.74
N ILE A 300 5.52 11.16 55.84
CA ILE A 300 6.68 10.69 55.08
C ILE A 300 6.17 10.28 53.70
N PHE A 301 6.65 10.96 52.67
CA PHE A 301 6.31 10.66 51.29
C PHE A 301 7.58 10.34 50.51
N GLU A 302 7.61 9.17 49.88
CA GLU A 302 8.65 8.75 48.95
C GLU A 302 7.98 8.14 47.71
N LEU A 303 8.28 8.66 46.53
CA LEU A 303 7.76 8.14 45.27
C LEU A 303 8.90 7.85 44.30
N LEU A 304 8.93 6.60 43.85
CA LEU A 304 9.73 6.13 42.73
C LEU A 304 8.85 6.04 41.49
N PHE A 305 9.23 6.71 40.41
CA PHE A 305 8.49 6.67 39.15
C PHE A 305 9.39 6.42 37.94
N GLN A 306 8.80 5.84 36.89
CA GLN A 306 9.54 5.36 35.72
C GLN A 306 8.81 5.70 34.41
N ALA A 307 9.56 6.16 33.42
CA ALA A 307 9.11 6.31 32.04
C ALA A 307 9.80 5.28 31.15
N ARG A 308 9.01 4.46 30.46
CA ARG A 308 9.51 3.38 29.60
C ARG A 308 9.24 3.69 28.13
N TYR A 309 10.29 3.96 27.37
CA TYR A 309 10.23 4.22 25.94
C TYR A 309 10.62 2.96 25.16
N THR A 310 9.65 2.38 24.46
CA THR A 310 9.90 1.28 23.53
C THR A 310 10.33 1.85 22.18
N GLY A 311 11.53 1.53 21.73
CA GLY A 311 12.01 1.92 20.41
C GLY A 311 11.28 1.11 19.33
N THR A 312 10.13 1.58 18.88
CA THR A 312 9.55 1.10 17.63
C THR A 312 10.38 1.70 16.51
N SER A 313 11.10 0.89 15.73
CA SER A 313 11.72 1.36 14.50
C SER A 313 10.61 1.83 13.56
N ILE A 314 10.36 3.14 13.54
CA ILE A 314 9.57 3.73 12.47
C ILE A 314 10.52 3.79 11.27
N GLU A 315 10.50 2.75 10.44
CA GLU A 315 11.15 2.76 9.13
C GLU A 315 10.36 3.71 8.22
N THR A 316 10.64 5.01 8.30
CA THR A 316 10.14 5.95 7.29
C THR A 316 10.98 5.77 6.03
N VAL A 317 10.42 5.13 5.00
CA VAL A 317 11.00 5.15 3.66
C VAL A 317 10.81 6.57 3.11
N ILE A 318 11.87 7.38 3.18
CA ILE A 318 11.93 8.66 2.47
C ILE A 318 12.30 8.32 1.03
N ILE A 319 11.29 8.22 0.15
CA ILE A 319 11.50 8.08 -1.28
C ILE A 319 11.76 9.48 -1.85
N GLU A 320 13.02 9.89 -1.87
CA GLU A 320 13.44 11.01 -2.72
C GLU A 320 13.48 10.52 -4.17
N VAL A 321 12.40 10.76 -4.90
CA VAL A 321 12.37 10.56 -6.36
C VAL A 321 13.14 11.72 -6.98
N PHE A 322 14.45 11.54 -7.18
CA PHE A 322 15.22 12.45 -8.01
C PHE A 322 14.74 12.31 -9.46
N PRO A 323 14.28 13.39 -10.13
CA PRO A 323 14.04 13.33 -11.56
C PRO A 323 15.33 12.93 -12.25
N LEU A 324 15.25 11.99 -13.20
CA LEU A 324 16.40 11.57 -14.00
C LEU A 324 17.06 12.82 -14.58
N GLN A 325 18.35 13.00 -14.29
CA GLN A 325 19.11 14.18 -14.69
C GLN A 325 19.19 14.31 -16.23
N ASP A 326 19.05 13.17 -16.92
CA ASP A 326 18.73 13.06 -18.34
C ASP A 326 17.61 12.03 -18.52
N PRO A 327 16.34 12.42 -18.65
CA PRO A 327 15.31 11.49 -19.08
C PRO A 327 15.68 10.98 -20.49
N PRO A 328 15.51 9.68 -20.78
CA PRO A 328 15.72 9.20 -22.14
C PRO A 328 14.87 10.05 -23.09
N LEU A 329 15.50 10.56 -24.14
CA LEU A 329 14.80 11.35 -25.16
C LEU A 329 13.56 10.55 -25.61
N PRO A 330 12.37 11.15 -25.65
CA PRO A 330 11.17 10.44 -26.05
C PRO A 330 11.38 9.85 -27.44
N VAL A 331 11.46 8.53 -27.51
CA VAL A 331 11.51 7.80 -28.78
C VAL A 331 10.07 7.68 -29.26
N ALA A 332 9.67 8.55 -30.18
CA ALA A 332 8.43 8.40 -30.90
C ALA A 332 8.60 7.27 -31.93
N ALA A 333 8.06 6.10 -31.64
CA ALA A 333 7.93 5.01 -32.59
C ALA A 333 6.49 4.94 -33.13
N LEU A 334 6.33 4.63 -34.41
CA LEU A 334 5.02 4.31 -34.98
C LEU A 334 4.54 2.97 -34.38
N GLY A 335 3.58 3.04 -33.47
CA GLY A 335 2.94 1.87 -32.86
C GLY A 335 1.55 1.62 -33.46
N PRO A 336 1.10 0.35 -33.56
CA PRO A 336 -0.23 0.04 -34.05
C PRO A 336 -1.31 0.61 -33.11
N ILE A 337 -2.38 1.11 -33.71
CA ILE A 337 -3.59 1.54 -32.98
C ILE A 337 -4.44 0.29 -32.74
N ARG A 338 -4.82 0.05 -31.49
CA ARG A 338 -5.66 -1.09 -31.11
C ARG A 338 -7.08 -0.61 -30.86
N VAL A 339 -8.04 -1.28 -31.48
CA VAL A 339 -9.47 -0.96 -31.37
C VAL A 339 -10.21 -2.23 -30.97
N GLN A 340 -11.20 -2.10 -30.12
CA GLN A 340 -12.06 -3.19 -29.67
C GLN A 340 -13.51 -2.87 -30.03
N LEU A 341 -14.23 -3.87 -30.52
CA LEU A 341 -15.67 -3.82 -30.72
C LEU A 341 -16.34 -4.79 -29.76
N ARG A 342 -17.36 -4.32 -29.02
CA ARG A 342 -18.06 -5.10 -28.00
C ARG A 342 -19.56 -4.83 -28.01
N LEU A 343 -20.32 -5.81 -27.53
CA LEU A 343 -21.77 -5.73 -27.40
C LEU A 343 -22.14 -5.46 -25.94
N ALA A 344 -23.05 -4.50 -25.74
CA ALA A 344 -23.50 -4.09 -24.41
C ALA A 344 -24.78 -4.84 -24.00
N ASN A 345 -24.92 -5.10 -22.70
CA ASN A 345 -26.00 -5.92 -22.13
C ASN A 345 -26.59 -5.34 -20.83
N GLY A 346 -26.38 -4.05 -20.58
CA GLY A 346 -26.90 -3.40 -19.38
C GLY A 346 -28.42 -3.35 -19.35
N GLU A 347 -28.99 -3.50 -18.16
CA GLU A 347 -30.44 -3.48 -17.95
C GLU A 347 -30.86 -2.30 -17.08
N CYS A 348 -31.99 -1.71 -17.46
CA CYS A 348 -32.57 -0.55 -16.80
C CYS A 348 -33.52 -1.03 -15.67
N SER A 349 -33.02 -1.18 -14.44
CA SER A 349 -33.80 -1.75 -13.33
C SER A 349 -34.56 -0.73 -12.47
N SER A 350 -34.24 0.57 -12.56
CA SER A 350 -34.80 1.62 -11.70
C SER A 350 -35.87 2.46 -12.41
N LYS A 351 -36.92 2.89 -11.70
CA LYS A 351 -37.93 3.77 -12.30
C LYS A 351 -37.30 5.12 -12.70
N GLY A 352 -37.35 5.43 -14.00
CA GLY A 352 -36.81 6.67 -14.56
C GLY A 352 -35.36 6.59 -15.06
N CYS A 353 -34.76 5.40 -15.12
CA CYS A 353 -33.47 5.23 -15.80
C CYS A 353 -33.60 5.39 -17.32
N ASN A 354 -32.55 5.88 -17.97
CA ASN A 354 -32.47 5.95 -19.42
C ASN A 354 -31.97 4.61 -19.97
N GLU A 355 -32.85 3.86 -20.64
CA GLU A 355 -32.54 2.52 -21.18
C GLU A 355 -31.32 2.52 -22.10
N VAL A 356 -31.17 3.55 -22.93
CA VAL A 356 -30.06 3.66 -23.88
C VAL A 356 -28.72 3.86 -23.17
N GLU A 357 -28.68 4.70 -22.13
CA GLU A 357 -27.45 4.92 -21.36
C GLU A 357 -27.13 3.70 -20.49
N ALA A 358 -28.15 3.15 -19.83
CA ALA A 358 -28.02 1.98 -18.95
C ALA A 358 -27.49 0.76 -19.70
N ALA A 359 -27.86 0.58 -20.96
CA ALA A 359 -27.40 -0.52 -21.80
C ALA A 359 -25.87 -0.62 -21.89
N TYR A 360 -25.14 0.50 -21.83
CA TYR A 360 -23.67 0.54 -21.95
C TYR A 360 -22.93 0.48 -20.62
N ASN A 361 -23.62 0.17 -19.51
CA ASN A 361 -22.99 0.00 -18.19
C ASN A 361 -22.39 -1.39 -17.99
N SER A 362 -22.79 -2.38 -18.78
CA SER A 362 -22.22 -3.73 -18.78
C SER A 362 -22.09 -4.26 -20.21
N PHE A 363 -21.17 -5.21 -20.40
CA PHE A 363 -20.84 -5.77 -21.71
C PHE A 363 -20.79 -7.30 -21.65
N TYR A 364 -21.16 -7.94 -22.75
CA TYR A 364 -20.98 -9.38 -22.92
C TYR A 364 -19.48 -9.74 -22.96
N THR A 365 -19.15 -10.83 -22.30
CA THR A 365 -17.81 -11.44 -22.23
C THR A 365 -17.71 -12.62 -23.19
N GLU A 366 -16.51 -13.17 -23.39
CA GLU A 366 -16.30 -14.35 -24.25
C GLU A 366 -17.15 -15.56 -23.84
N ALA A 367 -17.48 -15.70 -22.55
CA ALA A 367 -18.31 -16.78 -22.03
C ALA A 367 -19.81 -16.62 -22.36
N ASP A 368 -20.26 -15.42 -22.72
CA ASP A 368 -21.67 -15.11 -22.99
C ASP A 368 -22.06 -15.33 -24.46
N TYR A 369 -21.10 -15.63 -25.33
CA TYR A 369 -21.36 -15.93 -26.75
C TYR A 369 -21.75 -17.41 -26.95
N PRO A 370 -22.70 -17.72 -27.85
CA PRO A 370 -23.44 -16.82 -28.74
C PRO A 370 -24.51 -15.98 -28.01
N VAL A 371 -24.55 -14.68 -28.30
CA VAL A 371 -25.58 -13.79 -27.73
C VAL A 371 -26.91 -14.04 -28.43
N THR A 372 -27.97 -14.31 -27.68
CA THR A 372 -29.30 -14.56 -28.25
C THR A 372 -30.13 -13.28 -28.31
N LYS A 373 -30.82 -13.06 -29.44
CA LYS A 373 -31.73 -11.92 -29.67
C LYS A 373 -32.96 -12.36 -30.47
N VAL A 374 -34.12 -11.75 -30.21
CA VAL A 374 -35.29 -11.92 -31.09
C VAL A 374 -35.27 -10.86 -32.20
N LEU A 375 -36.04 -11.08 -33.27
CA LEU A 375 -36.12 -10.10 -34.36
C LEU A 375 -36.58 -8.73 -33.85
N ARG A 376 -35.91 -7.69 -34.34
CA ARG A 376 -36.07 -6.27 -33.98
C ARG A 376 -35.59 -5.88 -32.58
N ASP A 377 -35.10 -6.81 -31.78
CA ASP A 377 -34.47 -6.46 -30.51
C ASP A 377 -33.30 -5.50 -30.73
N PRO A 378 -33.12 -4.51 -29.83
CA PRO A 378 -31.98 -3.63 -29.91
C PRO A 378 -30.68 -4.40 -29.60
N VAL A 379 -29.70 -4.22 -30.48
CA VAL A 379 -28.32 -4.65 -30.27
C VAL A 379 -27.48 -3.41 -30.04
N TYR A 380 -26.96 -3.27 -28.82
CA TYR A 380 -26.14 -2.15 -28.39
C TYR A 380 -24.68 -2.41 -28.72
N VAL A 381 -24.11 -1.64 -29.65
CA VAL A 381 -22.74 -1.80 -30.12
C VAL A 381 -21.88 -0.66 -29.61
N GLU A 382 -20.71 -1.00 -29.08
CA GLU A 382 -19.67 -0.02 -28.73
C GLU A 382 -18.35 -0.40 -29.41
N VAL A 383 -17.71 0.62 -29.97
CA VAL A 383 -16.35 0.55 -30.50
C VAL A 383 -15.48 1.50 -29.68
N GLN A 384 -14.36 0.99 -29.17
CA GLN A 384 -13.46 1.74 -28.30
C GLN A 384 -12.01 1.62 -28.74
N LEU A 385 -11.27 2.72 -28.61
CA LEU A 385 -9.82 2.72 -28.70
C LEU A 385 -9.22 2.20 -27.39
N ILE A 386 -8.35 1.19 -27.45
CA ILE A 386 -7.71 0.61 -26.26
C ILE A 386 -6.23 1.03 -26.19
N GLU A 387 -5.68 1.08 -24.97
CA GLU A 387 -4.27 1.37 -24.71
C GLU A 387 -3.80 2.75 -25.20
N LYS A 388 -4.73 3.73 -25.25
CA LYS A 388 -4.44 5.12 -25.61
C LYS A 388 -5.02 6.08 -24.58
N THR A 389 -4.28 7.16 -24.32
CA THR A 389 -4.61 8.18 -23.31
C THR A 389 -4.47 9.60 -23.85
N ASP A 390 -4.31 9.75 -25.17
CA ASP A 390 -4.22 11.07 -25.81
C ASP A 390 -5.62 11.65 -26.07
N PRO A 391 -5.99 12.77 -25.42
CA PRO A 391 -7.31 13.38 -25.57
C PRO A 391 -7.55 13.97 -26.97
N ASN A 392 -6.50 14.19 -27.77
CA ASN A 392 -6.62 14.72 -29.13
C ASN A 392 -6.99 13.63 -30.16
N LEU A 393 -7.00 12.36 -29.76
CA LEU A 393 -7.45 11.29 -30.65
C LEU A 393 -8.96 11.19 -30.62
N VAL A 394 -9.57 11.15 -31.81
CA VAL A 394 -11.00 10.95 -32.00
C VAL A 394 -11.20 9.68 -32.82
N LEU A 395 -11.89 8.70 -32.24
CA LEU A 395 -12.28 7.48 -32.96
C LEU A 395 -13.41 7.82 -33.94
N THR A 396 -13.27 7.37 -35.18
CA THR A 396 -14.27 7.57 -36.23
C THR A 396 -14.63 6.22 -36.85
N LEU A 397 -15.93 6.03 -37.12
CA LEU A 397 -16.44 4.82 -37.78
C LEU A 397 -16.59 5.12 -39.27
N GLY A 398 -16.11 4.21 -40.11
CA GLY A 398 -16.37 4.23 -41.54
C GLY A 398 -17.63 3.42 -41.87
N ARG A 399 -17.43 2.31 -42.58
CA ARG A 399 -18.46 1.30 -42.85
C ARG A 399 -18.60 0.36 -41.64
N CYS A 400 -19.82 0.14 -41.18
CA CYS A 400 -20.17 -0.97 -40.28
C CYS A 400 -21.21 -1.85 -40.95
N TRP A 401 -21.02 -3.16 -40.95
CA TRP A 401 -21.85 -4.12 -41.67
C TRP A 401 -21.93 -5.46 -40.94
N VAL A 402 -22.89 -6.27 -41.35
CA VAL A 402 -23.15 -7.59 -40.79
C VAL A 402 -22.91 -8.66 -41.84
N THR A 403 -22.36 -9.81 -41.44
CA THR A 403 -22.29 -11.03 -42.24
C THR A 403 -22.76 -12.24 -41.45
N ASN A 404 -22.87 -13.40 -42.11
CA ASN A 404 -23.14 -14.70 -41.47
C ASN A 404 -21.86 -15.51 -41.17
N SER A 405 -20.69 -14.86 -41.15
CA SER A 405 -19.39 -15.52 -40.93
C SER A 405 -18.45 -14.62 -40.13
N PRO A 406 -17.51 -15.16 -39.35
CA PRO A 406 -16.48 -14.31 -38.73
C PRO A 406 -15.60 -13.60 -39.77
N ASN A 407 -15.58 -14.06 -41.03
CA ASN A 407 -14.89 -13.40 -42.12
C ASN A 407 -15.69 -12.18 -42.62
N SER A 408 -15.13 -10.99 -42.39
CA SER A 408 -15.73 -9.70 -42.78
C SER A 408 -16.00 -9.51 -44.28
N HIS A 409 -15.37 -10.29 -45.15
CA HIS A 409 -15.58 -10.24 -46.60
C HIS A 409 -16.59 -11.29 -47.10
N HIS A 410 -17.10 -12.15 -46.22
CA HIS A 410 -18.09 -13.16 -46.59
C HIS A 410 -19.41 -12.50 -47.03
N LEU A 411 -20.18 -13.21 -47.85
CA LEU A 411 -21.52 -12.80 -48.27
C LEU A 411 -22.54 -13.74 -47.64
N PRO A 412 -23.74 -13.26 -47.29
CA PRO A 412 -24.28 -11.92 -47.55
C PRO A 412 -23.70 -10.82 -46.63
N GLN A 413 -23.80 -9.57 -47.08
CA GLN A 413 -23.43 -8.37 -46.32
C GLN A 413 -24.64 -7.44 -46.20
N TRP A 414 -24.84 -6.86 -45.03
CA TRP A 414 -25.84 -5.80 -44.80
C TRP A 414 -25.20 -4.61 -44.09
N ASP A 415 -25.34 -3.41 -44.65
CA ASP A 415 -24.73 -2.21 -44.11
C ASP A 415 -25.59 -1.61 -42.98
N LEU A 416 -24.95 -1.33 -41.84
CA LEU A 416 -25.55 -0.65 -40.69
C LEU A 416 -25.21 0.84 -40.70
N LEU A 417 -23.94 1.16 -40.99
CA LEU A 417 -23.41 2.50 -41.11
C LEU A 417 -22.52 2.63 -42.35
N ILE A 418 -22.58 3.76 -43.04
CA ILE A 418 -21.68 4.15 -44.13
C ILE A 418 -21.09 5.51 -43.77
N ASP A 419 -19.75 5.59 -43.77
CA ASP A 419 -18.98 6.77 -43.34
C ASP A 419 -19.47 7.37 -42.00
N GLY A 420 -19.80 6.48 -41.05
CA GLY A 420 -20.25 6.84 -39.71
C GLY A 420 -21.73 7.23 -39.62
N CYS A 421 -22.49 7.17 -40.71
CA CYS A 421 -23.90 7.56 -40.78
C CYS A 421 -24.82 6.35 -41.01
N PRO A 422 -26.06 6.35 -40.49
CA PRO A 422 -27.03 5.28 -40.73
C PRO A 422 -27.28 5.02 -42.21
N TYR A 423 -27.37 3.74 -42.58
CA TYR A 423 -27.61 3.35 -43.98
C TYR A 423 -29.02 3.73 -44.44
N SER A 424 -29.14 4.70 -45.35
CA SER A 424 -30.42 5.33 -45.71
C SER A 424 -31.45 4.42 -46.36
N ASP A 425 -31.01 3.31 -46.98
CA ASP A 425 -31.93 2.39 -47.67
C ASP A 425 -32.53 1.35 -46.69
N ASP A 426 -32.05 1.28 -45.44
CA ASP A 426 -32.67 0.46 -44.40
C ASP A 426 -33.88 1.18 -43.78
N ARG A 427 -35.02 0.48 -43.68
CA ARG A 427 -36.23 1.00 -43.01
C ARG A 427 -36.10 0.99 -41.48
N TYR A 428 -35.20 0.17 -40.93
CA TYR A 428 -34.90 0.08 -39.51
C TYR A 428 -33.54 0.71 -39.20
N LEU A 429 -33.43 2.01 -39.51
CA LEU A 429 -32.19 2.78 -39.37
C LEU A 429 -31.52 2.58 -38.01
N SER A 430 -30.20 2.38 -38.06
CA SER A 430 -29.35 2.42 -36.88
C SER A 430 -29.43 3.79 -36.19
N SER A 431 -29.42 3.80 -34.86
CA SER A 431 -29.38 5.01 -34.05
C SER A 431 -27.97 5.25 -33.52
N LEU A 432 -27.40 6.41 -33.79
CA LEU A 432 -26.14 6.84 -33.18
C LEU A 432 -26.39 7.28 -31.73
N VAL A 433 -25.50 6.92 -30.82
CA VAL A 433 -25.57 7.29 -29.40
C VAL A 433 -24.41 8.23 -29.08
N PRO A 434 -24.68 9.50 -28.71
CA PRO A 434 -23.62 10.47 -28.46
C PRO A 434 -22.82 10.08 -27.20
N VAL A 435 -21.48 10.13 -27.29
CA VAL A 435 -20.59 9.93 -26.15
C VAL A 435 -19.88 11.24 -25.85
N GLY A 436 -20.41 11.97 -24.87
CA GLY A 436 -19.91 13.28 -24.46
C GLY A 436 -19.31 13.29 -23.06
N PRO A 437 -18.95 14.48 -22.55
CA PRO A 437 -18.42 14.64 -21.19
C PRO A 437 -19.35 14.14 -20.07
N SER A 438 -20.67 14.12 -20.32
CA SER A 438 -21.68 13.61 -19.39
C SER A 438 -21.68 12.09 -19.23
N SER A 439 -20.94 11.35 -20.06
CA SER A 439 -20.88 9.88 -19.98
C SER A 439 -20.09 9.33 -18.80
N GLY A 440 -19.29 10.17 -18.12
CA GLY A 440 -18.42 9.76 -17.02
C GLY A 440 -17.22 8.90 -17.46
N LEU A 441 -17.03 8.66 -18.76
CA LEU A 441 -15.91 7.90 -19.30
C LEU A 441 -14.64 8.74 -19.43
N PRO A 442 -13.46 8.17 -19.14
CA PRO A 442 -12.19 8.80 -19.48
C PRO A 442 -12.02 8.85 -21.00
N PHE A 443 -11.64 10.01 -21.54
CA PHE A 443 -11.49 10.24 -22.99
C PHE A 443 -12.73 9.88 -23.83
N PRO A 444 -13.86 10.60 -23.71
CA PRO A 444 -15.10 10.29 -24.43
C PRO A 444 -14.94 10.16 -25.96
N THR A 445 -13.99 10.88 -26.55
CA THR A 445 -13.68 10.86 -27.98
C THR A 445 -13.13 9.52 -28.48
N HIS A 446 -12.71 8.63 -27.57
CA HIS A 446 -12.21 7.28 -27.88
C HIS A 446 -13.30 6.26 -28.11
N TYR A 447 -14.57 6.63 -27.89
CA TYR A 447 -15.71 5.71 -27.94
C TYR A 447 -16.70 6.12 -29.02
N ARG A 448 -17.28 5.13 -29.68
CA ARG A 448 -18.42 5.30 -30.58
C ARG A 448 -19.47 4.25 -30.27
N ARG A 449 -20.71 4.69 -30.12
CA ARG A 449 -21.85 3.86 -29.75
C ARG A 449 -22.96 4.01 -30.79
N PHE A 450 -23.55 2.89 -31.16
CA PHE A 450 -24.76 2.88 -31.98
C PHE A 450 -25.61 1.67 -31.65
N ILE A 451 -26.86 1.72 -32.08
CA ILE A 451 -27.87 0.69 -31.86
C ILE A 451 -28.42 0.30 -33.22
N PHE A 452 -28.54 -0.98 -33.50
CA PHE A 452 -29.32 -1.48 -34.62
C PHE A 452 -30.33 -2.51 -34.15
N LYS A 453 -31.36 -2.74 -34.97
CA LYS A 453 -32.42 -3.70 -34.68
C LYS A 453 -32.02 -5.06 -35.27
N MET A 454 -32.10 -6.11 -34.46
CA MET A 454 -31.73 -7.46 -34.87
C MET A 454 -32.55 -7.91 -36.09
N PHE A 455 -31.88 -8.58 -37.02
CA PHE A 455 -32.48 -9.15 -38.23
C PHE A 455 -31.84 -10.50 -38.55
N THR A 456 -32.31 -11.14 -39.61
CA THR A 456 -31.76 -12.41 -40.11
C THR A 456 -31.64 -12.33 -41.63
N PHE A 457 -30.62 -12.99 -42.18
CA PHE A 457 -30.50 -13.15 -43.62
C PHE A 457 -31.53 -14.15 -44.13
N VAL A 458 -31.92 -13.98 -45.38
CA VAL A 458 -32.81 -14.90 -46.09
C VAL A 458 -32.03 -15.62 -47.18
N ASP A 459 -32.44 -16.85 -47.48
CA ASP A 459 -31.92 -17.58 -48.62
C ASP A 459 -32.27 -16.83 -49.92
N SER A 460 -31.32 -16.77 -50.85
CA SER A 460 -31.51 -16.03 -52.10
C SER A 460 -32.54 -16.66 -53.04
N HIS A 461 -32.82 -17.95 -52.90
CA HIS A 461 -33.76 -18.70 -53.75
C HIS A 461 -35.11 -18.91 -53.07
N SER A 462 -35.14 -19.43 -51.83
CA SER A 462 -36.39 -19.73 -51.11
C SER A 462 -36.98 -18.52 -50.40
N LEU A 463 -36.19 -17.45 -50.19
CA LEU A 463 -36.54 -16.28 -49.38
C LEU A 463 -36.90 -16.62 -47.92
N GLU A 464 -36.55 -17.82 -47.47
CA GLU A 464 -36.77 -18.25 -46.10
C GLU A 464 -35.67 -17.71 -45.18
N PRO A 465 -35.99 -17.37 -43.91
CA PRO A 465 -34.99 -16.97 -42.92
C PRO A 465 -33.98 -18.08 -42.67
N LEU A 466 -32.69 -17.77 -42.83
CA LEU A 466 -31.60 -18.73 -42.65
C LEU A 466 -31.37 -19.09 -41.17
N LYS A 467 -31.89 -18.29 -40.22
CA LYS A 467 -31.68 -18.44 -38.76
C LYS A 467 -30.21 -18.68 -38.38
N GLU A 468 -29.30 -18.07 -39.13
CA GLU A 468 -27.86 -18.20 -38.96
C GLU A 468 -27.32 -17.25 -37.89
N GLU A 469 -26.09 -17.54 -37.43
CA GLU A 469 -25.33 -16.64 -36.59
C GLU A 469 -24.89 -15.40 -37.38
N VAL A 470 -25.00 -14.22 -36.77
CA VAL A 470 -24.55 -12.98 -37.39
C VAL A 470 -23.33 -12.41 -36.68
N TYR A 471 -22.44 -11.81 -37.47
CA TYR A 471 -21.23 -11.14 -37.02
C TYR A 471 -21.26 -9.69 -37.46
N ILE A 472 -20.92 -8.79 -36.54
CA ILE A 472 -20.88 -7.36 -36.79
C ILE A 472 -19.43 -6.95 -37.02
N HIS A 473 -19.19 -6.22 -38.10
CA HIS A 473 -17.90 -5.70 -38.50
C HIS A 473 -17.96 -4.19 -38.59
N CYS A 474 -16.89 -3.51 -38.17
CA CYS A 474 -16.74 -2.07 -38.38
C CYS A 474 -15.33 -1.74 -38.86
N SER A 475 -15.25 -0.92 -39.90
CA SER A 475 -14.03 -0.23 -40.29
C SER A 475 -13.86 1.04 -39.47
N THR A 476 -12.65 1.27 -38.97
CA THR A 476 -12.34 2.33 -38.00
C THR A 476 -11.12 3.12 -38.41
N THR A 477 -11.14 4.41 -38.10
CA THR A 477 -10.09 5.39 -38.36
C THR A 477 -9.92 6.31 -37.16
N VAL A 478 -8.74 6.88 -36.98
CA VAL A 478 -8.46 7.85 -35.91
C VAL A 478 -8.17 9.20 -36.53
N CYS A 479 -8.90 10.21 -36.06
CA CYS A 479 -8.80 11.58 -36.50
C CYS A 479 -8.21 12.45 -35.37
N THR A 480 -7.37 13.42 -35.74
CA THR A 480 -6.90 14.47 -34.83
C THR A 480 -7.56 15.79 -35.23
N PRO A 481 -8.28 16.46 -34.32
CA PRO A 481 -8.92 17.72 -34.62
C PRO A 481 -7.85 18.79 -34.85
N GLY A 482 -8.06 19.62 -35.86
CA GLY A 482 -7.14 20.69 -36.25
C GLY A 482 -7.82 21.67 -37.20
N GLU A 483 -7.13 22.75 -37.58
CA GLU A 483 -7.70 23.76 -38.48
C GLU A 483 -8.21 23.11 -39.79
N GLY A 484 -9.52 23.22 -40.03
CA GLY A 484 -10.19 22.68 -41.21
C GLY A 484 -10.45 21.16 -41.20
N ARG A 485 -10.12 20.43 -40.13
CA ARG A 485 -10.40 18.98 -40.00
C ARG A 485 -11.48 18.73 -38.96
N VAL A 486 -12.68 18.42 -39.43
CA VAL A 486 -13.81 18.00 -38.59
C VAL A 486 -13.81 16.47 -38.51
N CYS A 487 -13.66 15.92 -37.30
CA CYS A 487 -13.67 14.48 -37.05
C CYS A 487 -15.09 13.90 -36.88
N GLU A 488 -16.08 14.76 -36.61
CA GLU A 488 -17.48 14.35 -36.50
C GLU A 488 -18.07 14.06 -37.89
N PRO A 489 -18.72 12.91 -38.12
CA PRO A 489 -19.39 12.63 -39.38
C PRO A 489 -20.59 13.57 -39.58
N SER A 490 -20.76 14.09 -40.80
CA SER A 490 -21.91 14.92 -41.18
C SER A 490 -22.88 14.12 -42.05
N CYS A 491 -23.98 13.66 -41.44
CA CYS A 491 -24.96 12.78 -42.08
C CYS A 491 -26.01 13.51 -42.93
N HIS A 492 -25.86 14.82 -43.13
CA HIS A 492 -26.81 15.66 -43.89
C HIS A 492 -26.27 16.17 -45.23
N ARG A 493 -25.20 15.57 -45.78
CA ARG A 493 -24.62 16.02 -47.05
C ARG A 493 -25.41 15.51 -48.25
N THR A 494 -25.60 16.36 -49.26
CA THR A 494 -26.15 15.93 -50.56
C THR A 494 -25.18 14.96 -51.26
N LYS A 495 -25.71 13.94 -51.95
CA LYS A 495 -24.95 12.86 -52.63
C LYS A 495 -23.73 13.33 -53.45
N ARG A 496 -23.79 14.52 -54.05
CA ARG A 496 -22.69 15.14 -54.83
C ARG A 496 -21.47 15.56 -54.01
N GLU A 497 -21.62 15.81 -52.70
CA GLU A 497 -20.50 16.21 -51.83
C GLU A 497 -19.79 15.00 -51.20
N ALA A 498 -20.50 13.88 -51.00
CA ALA A 498 -19.92 12.63 -50.49
C ALA A 498 -18.92 12.00 -51.48
N GLU A 499 -19.24 12.06 -52.78
CA GLU A 499 -18.38 11.59 -53.87
C GLU A 499 -17.09 12.42 -54.01
N ALA A 500 -17.13 13.73 -53.70
CA ALA A 500 -15.96 14.61 -53.75
C ALA A 500 -14.96 14.36 -52.59
N SER A 501 -15.43 13.87 -51.43
CA SER A 501 -14.56 13.48 -50.30
C SER A 501 -13.89 12.12 -50.48
N HIS A 502 -14.45 11.21 -51.30
CA HIS A 502 -13.85 9.88 -51.57
C HIS A 502 -12.53 9.92 -52.33
N GLN A 503 -12.17 11.05 -52.95
CA GLN A 503 -10.91 11.19 -53.70
C GLN A 503 -9.68 11.52 -52.86
N THR A 504 -9.83 11.67 -51.55
CA THR A 504 -8.69 12.02 -50.69
C THR A 504 -8.41 10.90 -49.68
N ARG A 505 -7.34 10.15 -49.99
CA ARG A 505 -6.48 9.40 -49.07
C ARG A 505 -6.93 7.97 -48.73
N SER A 506 -6.14 7.02 -49.23
CA SER A 506 -6.03 5.65 -48.69
C SER A 506 -5.55 5.74 -47.23
N GLU A 507 -6.50 5.94 -46.32
CA GLU A 507 -6.27 5.82 -44.89
C GLU A 507 -6.28 4.34 -44.54
N GLN A 508 -5.32 3.88 -43.73
CA GLN A 508 -5.29 2.51 -43.25
C GLN A 508 -6.51 2.27 -42.34
N LYS A 509 -7.57 1.69 -42.90
CA LYS A 509 -8.79 1.36 -42.17
C LYS A 509 -8.60 0.03 -41.44
N LEU A 510 -8.77 0.02 -40.12
CA LEU A 510 -8.73 -1.21 -39.32
C LEU A 510 -10.15 -1.77 -39.20
N VAL A 511 -10.35 -3.04 -39.55
CA VAL A 511 -11.64 -3.74 -39.39
C VAL A 511 -11.64 -4.54 -38.09
N VAL A 512 -12.64 -4.31 -37.26
CA VAL A 512 -12.90 -5.04 -36.01
C VAL A 512 -14.20 -5.82 -36.13
N THR A 513 -14.28 -6.99 -35.51
CA THR A 513 -15.40 -7.94 -35.60
C THR A 513 -15.87 -8.35 -34.21
N VAL A 514 -17.18 -8.52 -34.02
CA VAL A 514 -17.76 -9.20 -32.85
C VAL A 514 -18.89 -10.13 -33.28
N GLY A 515 -19.16 -11.15 -32.47
CA GLY A 515 -20.19 -12.15 -32.68
C GLY A 515 -19.71 -13.49 -32.12
N PRO A 516 -20.50 -14.56 -32.25
CA PRO A 516 -21.78 -14.64 -32.97
C PRO A 516 -22.99 -14.11 -32.17
N VAL A 517 -23.95 -13.47 -32.87
CA VAL A 517 -25.30 -13.19 -32.35
C VAL A 517 -26.29 -14.14 -33.02
N THR A 518 -27.05 -14.90 -32.24
CA THR A 518 -28.01 -15.90 -32.72
C THR A 518 -29.43 -15.40 -32.59
N MET A 519 -30.26 -15.69 -33.61
CA MET A 519 -31.67 -15.37 -33.58
C MET A 519 -32.46 -16.50 -32.91
N VAL A 520 -33.30 -16.15 -31.92
CA VAL A 520 -34.21 -17.09 -31.26
C VAL A 520 -35.67 -16.70 -31.50
N ASP A 521 -36.53 -17.69 -31.69
CA ASP A 521 -37.98 -17.44 -31.76
C ASP A 521 -38.53 -17.18 -30.35
N HIS A 522 -39.47 -16.22 -30.25
CA HIS A 522 -40.04 -15.72 -29.00
C HIS A 522 -40.74 -16.79 -28.13
N SER A 523 -40.91 -18.02 -28.63
CA SER A 523 -41.61 -19.11 -27.95
C SER A 523 -40.76 -19.91 -26.95
N ARG A 524 -39.52 -19.50 -26.65
CA ARG A 524 -38.59 -20.30 -25.81
C ARG A 524 -37.94 -19.56 -24.64
N SER A 525 -38.30 -18.30 -24.39
CA SER A 525 -37.70 -17.48 -23.32
C SER A 525 -38.30 -17.71 -21.92
N ASP A 526 -39.39 -18.47 -21.78
CA ASP A 526 -40.12 -18.59 -20.50
C ASP A 526 -39.77 -19.84 -19.68
N THR A 527 -38.67 -20.53 -19.99
CA THR A 527 -38.18 -21.62 -19.12
C THR A 527 -36.66 -21.61 -19.03
N SER A 528 -36.13 -20.87 -18.05
CA SER A 528 -34.94 -21.28 -17.30
C SER A 528 -34.83 -20.50 -15.99
#